data_AF-A0A9E0JXY5-F1
#
_entry.id   AF-A0A9E0JXY5-F1
#
_cell.length_a   1.000
_cell.length_b   1.000
_cell.length_c   1.000
_cell.angle_alpha   90.00
_cell.angle_beta   90.00
_cell.angle_gamma   90.00
#
_symmetry.space_group_name_H-M   'P 1'
#
loop_
_entity.id
_entity.type
_entity.pdbx_description
1 polymer ?
#
loop_
_entity_poly.entity_id
_entity_poly.type
_entity_poly.pdbx_seq_one_letter_code
_entity_poly.pdbx_strand_id
1 'polypeptide(L)' 'ADDYEEGRPQKSFDKQFLRDYLLSIAWNQKPPAPELPPDIIEKTRSKYEEAFSRLVK' A
#
# COMPACT_ATOMS: atom_id res chain seq x y z
N ALA A 1 -12.86 0.47 15.65
CA ALA A 1 -12.91 0.75 14.21
C ALA A 1 -12.98 2.26 14.03
N ASP A 2 -11.86 2.96 14.26
CA ASP A 2 -11.90 4.35 14.76
C ASP A 2 -11.04 5.36 13.98
N ASP A 3 -10.56 5.02 12.78
CA ASP A 3 -9.67 5.89 12.00
C ASP A 3 -10.30 6.43 10.70
N TYR A 4 -11.59 6.19 10.48
CA TYR A 4 -12.29 6.77 9.33
C TYR A 4 -12.70 8.21 9.62
N GLU A 5 -12.29 9.15 8.76
CA GLU A 5 -12.70 10.55 8.84
C GLU A 5 -12.82 11.15 7.44
N GLU A 6 -13.95 11.75 7.10
CA GLU A 6 -14.17 12.33 5.78
C GLU A 6 -13.26 13.55 5.54
N GLY A 7 -12.74 13.70 4.32
CA GLY A 7 -11.90 14.85 3.95
C GLY A 7 -10.39 14.71 4.25
N ARG A 8 -9.93 13.58 4.83
CA ARG A 8 -8.49 13.29 5.01
C ARG A 8 -8.04 12.01 4.28
N PRO A 9 -6.73 11.83 4.03
CA PRO A 9 -6.18 10.54 3.62
C PRO A 9 -6.45 9.47 4.67
N GLN A 10 -7.09 8.37 4.28
CA GLN A 10 -7.39 7.26 5.18
C GLN A 10 -6.18 6.36 5.39
N LYS A 11 -6.12 5.67 6.53
CA LYS A 11 -5.13 4.59 6.72
C LYS A 11 -5.33 3.55 5.61
N SER A 12 -4.33 3.45 4.75
CA SER A 12 -4.33 2.42 3.71
C SER A 12 -4.10 1.05 4.33
N PHE A 13 -5.08 0.19 4.16
CA PHE A 13 -4.95 -1.24 4.43
C PHE A 13 -4.46 -2.03 3.21
N ASP A 14 -4.16 -1.36 2.09
CA ASP A 14 -3.74 -1.99 0.85
C ASP A 14 -2.46 -1.35 0.24
N LYS A 15 -2.54 -0.91 -1.02
CA LYS A 15 -1.44 -0.65 -1.94
C LYS A 15 -0.89 0.76 -1.86
N GLN A 16 -1.17 1.54 -0.82
CA GLN A 16 -0.68 2.92 -0.76
C GLN A 16 0.85 3.00 -0.74
N PHE A 17 1.54 2.10 -0.02
CA PHE A 17 3.01 2.05 -0.02
C PHE A 17 3.59 1.79 -1.42
N LEU A 18 2.96 0.90 -2.18
CA LEU A 18 3.34 0.61 -3.55
C LEU A 18 3.09 1.82 -4.46
N ARG A 19 1.92 2.48 -4.32
CA ARG A 19 1.58 3.67 -5.10
C ARG A 19 2.55 4.81 -4.82
N ASP A 20 2.84 5.09 -3.55
CA ASP A 20 3.75 6.14 -3.14
C ASP A 20 5.16 5.88 -3.68
N TYR A 21 5.62 4.62 -3.64
CA TYR A 21 6.90 4.24 -4.24
C TYR A 21 6.91 4.48 -5.76
N LEU A 22 5.91 4.00 -6.49
CA LEU A 22 5.81 4.18 -7.93
C LEU A 22 5.73 5.66 -8.34
N LEU A 23 5.08 6.49 -7.54
CA LEU A 23 5.05 7.95 -7.71
C LEU A 23 6.43 8.58 -7.42
N SER A 24 7.14 8.12 -6.39
CA SER A 24 8.46 8.65 -6.03
C SER A 24 9.53 8.44 -7.10
N ILE A 25 9.43 7.35 -7.86
CA ILE A 25 10.33 7.05 -8.97
C ILE A 25 9.83 7.62 -10.31
N ALA A 26 8.79 8.45 -10.28
CA ALA A 26 8.14 9.05 -11.44
C ALA A 26 7.78 8.01 -12.54
N TRP A 27 7.33 6.82 -12.13
CA TRP A 27 6.98 5.78 -13.09
C TRP A 27 5.76 6.22 -13.91
N ASN A 28 5.87 6.13 -15.23
CA ASN A 28 4.84 6.56 -16.19
C ASN A 28 3.62 5.62 -16.26
N GLN A 29 3.50 4.66 -15.34
CA GLN A 29 2.43 3.65 -15.27
C GLN A 29 2.32 2.78 -16.53
N LYS A 30 3.39 2.69 -17.32
CA LYS A 30 3.46 1.82 -18.50
C LYS A 30 4.30 0.58 -18.23
N PRO A 31 3.89 -0.60 -18.73
CA PRO A 31 4.70 -1.80 -18.63
C PRO A 31 5.99 -1.69 -19.46
N PRO A 32 7.08 -2.38 -19.05
CA PRO A 32 7.20 -3.19 -17.84
C PRO A 32 7.28 -2.33 -16.56
N ALA A 33 6.73 -2.85 -15.46
CA ALA A 33 6.86 -2.19 -14.16
C ALA A 33 8.33 -2.26 -13.68
N PRO A 34 8.82 -1.22 -12.99
CA PRO A 34 10.16 -1.23 -12.41
C PRO A 34 10.25 -2.25 -11.28
N GLU A 35 11.46 -2.73 -11.00
CA GLU A 35 11.70 -3.60 -9.85
C GLU A 35 11.36 -2.86 -8.54
N LEU A 36 10.67 -3.59 -7.67
CA LEU A 36 10.25 -3.08 -6.37
C LEU A 36 11.30 -3.42 -5.32
N PRO A 37 11.71 -2.45 -4.48
CA PRO A 37 12.59 -2.70 -3.36
C PRO A 37 11.98 -3.71 -2.38
N PRO A 38 12.78 -4.57 -1.75
CA PRO A 38 12.30 -5.55 -0.79
C PRO A 38 11.47 -4.94 0.34
N ASP A 39 11.83 -3.74 0.81
CA ASP A 39 11.12 -3.09 1.92
C ASP A 39 9.70 -2.66 1.54
N ILE A 40 9.47 -2.24 0.29
CA ILE A 40 8.13 -1.92 -0.22
C ILE A 40 7.27 -3.18 -0.33
N ILE A 41 7.88 -4.29 -0.76
CA ILE A 41 7.22 -5.60 -0.83
C ILE A 41 6.81 -6.06 0.58
N GLU A 42 7.74 -6.01 1.54
CA GLU A 42 7.48 -6.43 2.93
C GLU A 42 6.41 -5.56 3.61
N LYS A 43 6.49 -4.23 3.47
CA LYS A 43 5.47 -3.31 4.02
C LYS A 43 4.09 -3.58 3.42
N THR A 44 4.02 -3.76 2.10
CA THR A 44 2.76 -4.07 1.41
C THR A 44 2.20 -5.41 1.88
N ARG A 45 3.04 -6.44 1.99
CA ARG A 45 2.64 -7.76 2.50
C ARG A 45 2.12 -7.69 3.93
N SER A 46 2.83 -7.01 4.83
CA SER A 46 2.43 -6.88 6.23
C SER A 46 1.04 -6.22 6.37
N LYS A 47 0.73 -5.24 5.52
CA LYS A 47 -0.60 -4.60 5.50
C LYS A 47 -1.71 -5.55 5.06
N TYR A 48 -1.45 -6.36 4.04
CA TYR A 48 -2.39 -7.40 3.61
C TYR A 48 -2.61 -8.47 4.70
N GLU A 49 -1.56 -8.89 5.39
CA GLU A 49 -1.67 -9.83 6.51
C GLU A 49 -2.45 -9.23 7.68
N GLU A 50 -2.23 -7.95 8.00
CA GLU A 50 -2.98 -7.20 9.02
C GLU A 50 -4.47 -7.11 8.64
N ALA A 51 -4.78 -6.77 7.38
CA ALA A 51 -6.15 -6.69 6.88
C ALA A 51 -6.84 -8.06 6.91
N PHE A 52 -6.16 -9.11 6.46
CA PHE A 52 -6.67 -10.49 6.51
C PHE A 52 -6.94 -10.93 7.95
N SER A 53 -6.00 -10.69 8.87
CA SER A 53 -6.17 -11.04 10.28
C SER A 53 -7.35 -10.32 10.95
N ARG A 54 -7.63 -9.06 10.55
CA ARG A 54 -8.78 -8.30 11.04
C ARG A 54 -10.13 -8.75 10.46
N LEU A 55 -10.14 -9.36 9.27
CA LEU A 55 -11.37 -9.82 8.60
C LEU A 55 -11.76 -11.25 8.96
N VAL A 56 -10.79 -12.10 9.32
CA VAL A 56 -11.01 -13.52 9.64
C VAL A 56 -11.23 -13.77 11.14
N LYS A 57 -11.04 -12.74 11.97
CA LYS A 57 -11.43 -12.74 13.39
C LYS A 57 -12.85 -12.23 13.55
#